data_AF-A0A969FQ12-F1
#
_entry.id   AF-A0A969FQ12-F1
#
_cell.length_a   1.000
_cell.length_b   1.000
_cell.length_c   1.000
_cell.angle_alpha   90.00
_cell.angle_beta   90.00
_cell.angle_gamma   90.00
#
_symmetry.space_group_name_H-M   'P 1'
#
loop_
_entity.id
_entity.type
_entity.pdbx_description
1 polymer ?
#
loop_
_entity_poly.entity_id
_entity_poly.type
_entity_poly.pdbx_seq_one_letter_code
_entity_poly.pdbx_strand_id
1 'polypeptide(L)'
;MTMMVQSVMKKTGINRVTGALTDIFKRGKKAVTGEELAQQFKTWVTSSSLEEKEPIYLKLPEDARSFAAWIAGLPDRDLAAFTGKVADFCKDANFDLAWLTDASLASDPTLKRALEATVLLYCLSYWQADQTQDHIKALGVFQKWREAPMSGKYQDLTQKMFPKLVEQGLVSEPISAPLLFSEEERRSYIVQAIQKAAEQDMAAVLEVLKAVQ
;
A
#
# COMPACT_ATOMS: atom_id res chain seq x y z
N MET A 1 -18.93 -24.93 25.96
CA MET A 1 -18.30 -23.72 26.55
C MET A 1 -17.46 -23.07 25.46
N THR A 2 -18.15 -22.56 24.42
CA THR A 2 -17.54 -22.14 23.15
C THR A 2 -18.40 -21.02 22.56
N MET A 3 -18.32 -19.84 23.16
CA MET A 3 -18.84 -18.60 22.61
C MET A 3 -18.13 -17.43 23.30
N MET A 4 -17.04 -16.91 22.72
CA MET A 4 -16.54 -15.54 22.95
C MET A 4 -15.34 -15.23 22.03
N VAL A 5 -15.55 -15.15 20.71
CA VAL A 5 -14.55 -14.57 19.79
C VAL A 5 -15.22 -13.77 18.65
N GLN A 6 -16.24 -12.96 18.94
CA GLN A 6 -16.89 -12.12 17.90
C GLN A 6 -17.08 -10.64 18.24
N SER A 7 -16.39 -10.07 19.23
CA SER A 7 -16.72 -8.69 19.67
C SER A 7 -15.61 -7.63 19.62
N VAL A 8 -14.47 -7.85 18.96
CA VAL A 8 -13.39 -6.82 18.93
C VAL A 8 -12.83 -6.56 17.53
N MET A 9 -13.70 -6.32 16.54
CA MET A 9 -13.24 -5.91 15.18
C MET A 9 -13.93 -4.66 14.62
N LYS A 10 -14.48 -3.77 15.46
CA LYS A 10 -15.26 -2.61 14.96
C LYS A 10 -14.63 -1.23 15.05
N LYS A 11 -13.44 -1.02 15.62
CA LYS A 11 -12.90 0.36 15.77
C LYS A 11 -11.37 0.49 15.70
N THR A 12 -10.73 -0.04 14.65
CA THR A 12 -9.35 0.35 14.31
C THR A 12 -9.32 0.99 12.92
N GLY A 13 -8.58 2.09 12.79
CA GLY A 13 -8.44 2.88 11.55
C GLY A 13 -7.85 2.12 10.36
N ILE A 14 -7.49 0.84 10.55
CA ILE A 14 -7.20 -0.14 9.49
C ILE A 14 -8.39 -0.28 8.53
N ASN A 15 -9.64 -0.04 8.99
CA ASN A 15 -10.83 -0.10 8.13
C ASN A 15 -10.84 0.92 6.96
N ARG A 16 -10.07 2.01 7.02
CA ARG A 16 -9.92 2.90 5.85
C ARG A 16 -8.97 2.35 4.81
N VAL A 17 -7.92 1.67 5.24
CA VAL A 17 -6.91 1.06 4.34
C VAL A 17 -7.47 -0.21 3.71
N THR A 18 -8.14 -1.07 4.47
CA THR A 18 -8.84 -2.25 3.92
C THR A 18 -10.10 -1.87 3.14
N GLY A 19 -10.84 -0.82 3.53
CA GLY A 19 -12.02 -0.35 2.79
C GLY A 19 -11.67 0.17 1.39
N ALA A 20 -10.65 1.02 1.28
CA ALA A 20 -10.21 1.55 -0.02
C ALA A 20 -9.61 0.46 -0.93
N LEU A 21 -8.81 -0.45 -0.37
CA LEU A 21 -8.21 -1.57 -1.10
C LEU A 21 -9.25 -2.62 -1.52
N THR A 22 -10.19 -2.99 -0.64
CA THR A 22 -11.22 -3.97 -0.99
C THR A 22 -12.17 -3.45 -2.04
N ASP A 23 -12.45 -2.15 -2.10
CA ASP A 23 -13.32 -1.57 -3.14
C ASP A 23 -12.62 -1.37 -4.49
N ILE A 24 -11.29 -1.38 -4.53
CA ILE A 24 -10.51 -1.40 -5.78
C ILE A 24 -10.59 -2.77 -6.47
N PHE A 25 -10.73 -3.87 -5.73
CA PHE A 25 -10.71 -5.24 -6.29
C PHE A 25 -12.10 -5.91 -6.38
N LYS A 26 -13.19 -5.21 -6.03
CA LYS A 26 -14.55 -5.80 -5.90
C LYS A 26 -15.41 -5.80 -7.17
N ARG A 27 -15.02 -5.16 -8.27
CA ARG A 27 -15.87 -5.16 -9.49
C ARG A 27 -15.47 -6.30 -10.41
N GLY A 28 -16.15 -7.45 -10.25
CA GLY A 28 -16.11 -8.57 -11.19
C GLY A 28 -15.69 -9.92 -10.60
N LYS A 29 -15.15 -9.96 -9.37
CA LYS A 29 -14.84 -11.20 -8.67
C LYS A 29 -15.87 -11.49 -7.58
N LYS A 30 -16.33 -12.75 -7.53
CA LYS A 30 -17.15 -13.31 -6.44
C LYS A 30 -16.54 -12.87 -5.10
N ALA A 31 -17.37 -12.43 -4.15
CA ALA A 31 -16.89 -12.04 -2.83
C ALA A 31 -16.07 -13.19 -2.23
N VAL A 32 -14.79 -12.96 -1.98
CA VAL A 32 -13.88 -13.93 -1.36
C VAL A 32 -14.39 -14.18 0.06
N THR A 33 -14.65 -15.44 0.40
CA THR A 33 -15.12 -15.79 1.76
C THR A 33 -13.97 -15.64 2.76
N GLY A 34 -14.27 -15.50 4.05
CA GLY A 34 -13.23 -15.45 5.09
C GLY A 34 -12.34 -16.69 5.10
N GLU A 35 -12.90 -17.85 4.77
CA GLU A 35 -12.18 -19.12 4.66
C GLU A 35 -11.25 -19.14 3.44
N GLU A 36 -11.72 -18.66 2.29
CA GLU A 36 -10.91 -18.56 1.08
C GLU A 36 -9.73 -17.59 1.29
N LEU A 37 -9.97 -16.45 1.95
CA LEU A 37 -8.91 -15.50 2.30
C LEU A 37 -7.89 -16.11 3.26
N ALA A 38 -8.33 -16.84 4.28
CA ALA A 38 -7.43 -17.51 5.21
C ALA A 38 -6.56 -18.55 4.50
N GLN A 39 -7.13 -19.30 3.56
CA GLN A 39 -6.40 -20.29 2.78
C GLN A 39 -5.41 -19.63 1.81
N GLN A 40 -5.79 -18.54 1.15
CA GLN A 40 -4.87 -17.75 0.31
C GLN A 40 -3.71 -17.19 1.14
N PHE A 41 -3.99 -16.65 2.32
CA PHE A 41 -2.97 -16.14 3.24
C PHE A 41 -2.01 -17.24 3.70
N LYS A 42 -2.54 -18.40 4.08
CA LYS A 42 -1.74 -19.58 4.45
C LYS A 42 -0.85 -20.02 3.29
N THR A 43 -1.40 -20.12 2.09
CA THR A 43 -0.61 -20.46 0.90
C THR A 43 0.49 -19.42 0.70
N TRP A 44 0.18 -18.12 0.69
CA TRP A 44 1.17 -17.07 0.49
C TRP A 44 2.32 -17.05 1.52
N VAL A 45 2.03 -17.33 2.79
CA VAL A 45 3.07 -17.35 3.84
C VAL A 45 3.93 -18.62 3.77
N THR A 46 3.39 -19.73 3.25
CA THR A 46 4.09 -21.02 3.17
C THR A 46 4.72 -21.32 1.81
N SER A 47 4.25 -20.69 0.73
CA SER A 47 4.66 -20.99 -0.66
C SER A 47 5.94 -20.29 -1.10
N SER A 48 6.43 -19.34 -0.31
CA SER A 48 7.67 -18.64 -0.59
C SER A 48 8.64 -18.93 0.55
N SER A 49 9.89 -19.26 0.24
CA SER A 49 10.90 -19.20 1.29
C SER A 49 10.91 -17.77 1.82
N LEU A 50 10.74 -17.60 3.13
CA LEU A 50 10.84 -16.28 3.76
C LEU A 50 12.22 -15.65 3.52
N GLU A 51 13.20 -16.46 3.12
CA GLU A 51 14.56 -16.08 2.77
C GLU A 51 14.68 -15.52 1.33
N GLU A 52 13.77 -15.91 0.42
CA GLU A 52 13.73 -15.44 -0.99
C GLU A 52 12.95 -14.13 -1.16
N LYS A 53 11.97 -13.88 -0.29
CA LYS A 53 11.35 -12.56 -0.16
C LYS A 53 12.40 -11.66 0.46
N GLU A 54 12.81 -10.58 -0.23
CA GLU A 54 13.79 -9.61 0.29
C GLU A 54 13.58 -9.41 1.79
N PRO A 55 14.48 -9.91 2.63
CA PRO A 55 14.16 -9.95 4.02
C PRO A 55 14.02 -8.53 4.53
N ILE A 56 12.89 -8.23 5.18
CA ILE A 56 12.66 -6.95 5.87
C ILE A 56 13.86 -6.62 6.78
N TYR A 57 14.57 -7.65 7.26
CA TYR A 57 15.80 -7.51 8.04
C TYR A 57 17.09 -7.12 7.31
N LEU A 58 17.16 -7.21 5.98
CA LEU A 58 18.30 -6.69 5.22
C LEU A 58 18.23 -5.18 5.01
N LYS A 59 17.01 -4.60 4.93
CA LYS A 59 16.79 -3.14 4.82
C LYS A 59 16.52 -2.45 6.16
N LEU A 60 16.24 -3.24 7.21
CA LEU A 60 15.98 -2.80 8.59
C LEU A 60 16.91 -1.69 9.10
N PRO A 61 18.25 -1.70 8.89
CA PRO A 61 19.12 -0.64 9.40
C PRO A 61 18.94 0.71 8.69
N GLU A 62 18.63 0.71 7.40
CA GLU A 62 18.35 1.94 6.63
C GLU A 62 16.94 2.43 6.93
N ASP A 63 15.97 1.53 6.92
CA ASP A 63 14.58 1.80 7.26
C ASP A 63 14.44 2.33 8.70
N ALA A 64 15.22 1.82 9.65
CA ALA A 64 15.23 2.31 11.03
C ALA A 64 15.73 3.76 11.13
N ARG A 65 16.74 4.16 10.34
CA ARG A 65 17.23 5.54 10.33
C ARG A 65 16.21 6.48 9.70
N SER A 66 15.64 6.09 8.56
CA SER A 66 14.58 6.85 7.88
C SER A 66 13.33 6.97 8.74
N PHE A 67 12.93 5.90 9.42
CA PHE A 67 11.84 5.89 10.38
C PHE A 67 12.11 6.83 11.57
N ALA A 68 13.31 6.78 12.17
CA ALA A 68 13.67 7.67 13.26
C ALA A 68 13.62 9.15 12.84
N ALA A 69 14.12 9.47 11.65
CA ALA A 69 14.03 10.82 11.08
C ALA A 69 12.58 11.24 10.82
N TRP A 70 11.75 10.33 10.30
CA TRP A 70 10.31 10.56 10.11
C TRP A 70 9.61 10.86 11.44
N ILE A 71 9.81 10.03 12.47
CA ILE A 71 9.27 10.27 13.82
C ILE A 71 9.71 11.62 14.37
N ALA A 72 10.99 11.98 14.23
CA ALA A 72 11.52 13.25 14.72
C ALA A 72 10.94 14.47 13.98
N GLY A 73 10.48 14.28 12.74
CA GLY A 73 9.87 15.32 11.92
C GLY A 73 8.34 15.42 12.04
N LEU A 74 7.69 14.50 12.78
CA LEU A 74 6.23 14.53 12.93
C LEU A 74 5.78 15.69 13.82
N PRO A 75 4.71 16.41 13.45
CA PRO A 75 4.01 17.30 14.37
C PRO A 75 3.46 16.53 15.57
N ASP A 76 3.39 17.17 16.75
CA ASP A 76 2.92 16.55 18.01
C ASP A 76 1.59 15.82 17.87
N ARG A 77 0.66 16.40 17.09
CA ARG A 77 -0.65 15.79 16.82
C ARG A 77 -0.52 14.45 16.11
N ASP A 78 0.33 14.38 15.09
CA ASP A 78 0.50 13.19 14.26
C ASP A 78 1.32 12.14 15.00
N LEU A 79 2.31 12.58 15.79
CA LEU A 79 3.05 11.71 16.72
C LEU A 79 2.09 11.07 17.74
N ALA A 80 1.24 11.85 18.40
CA ALA A 80 0.26 11.33 19.35
C ALA A 80 -0.72 10.32 18.70
N ALA A 81 -1.19 10.62 17.48
CA ALA A 81 -2.05 9.71 16.74
C ALA A 81 -1.34 8.40 16.35
N PHE A 82 -0.05 8.47 16.01
CA PHE A 82 0.76 7.29 15.73
C PHE A 82 1.01 6.48 17.00
N THR A 83 1.43 7.11 18.11
CA THR A 83 1.61 6.45 19.41
C THR A 83 0.34 5.75 19.88
N GLY A 84 -0.84 6.35 19.66
CA GLY A 84 -2.13 5.70 19.96
C GLY A 84 -2.33 4.37 19.22
N LYS A 85 -1.95 4.29 17.93
CA LYS A 85 -2.02 3.04 17.15
C LYS A 85 -1.06 1.98 17.67
N VAL A 86 0.14 2.40 18.06
CA VAL A 86 1.14 1.49 18.65
C VAL A 86 0.61 0.95 19.98
N ALA A 87 0.00 1.79 20.81
CA ALA A 87 -0.60 1.38 22.07
C ALA A 87 -1.77 0.39 21.86
N ASP A 88 -2.64 0.65 20.87
CA ASP A 88 -3.72 -0.27 20.50
C ASP A 88 -3.17 -1.64 20.07
N PHE A 89 -2.12 -1.67 19.25
CA PHE A 89 -1.43 -2.92 18.87
C PHE A 89 -0.85 -3.67 20.09
N CYS A 90 -0.16 -2.97 21.00
CA CYS A 90 0.40 -3.58 22.21
C CYS A 90 -0.71 -4.21 23.05
N LYS A 91 -1.84 -3.50 23.20
CA LYS A 91 -3.01 -3.99 23.93
C LYS A 91 -3.61 -5.23 23.28
N ASP A 92 -3.77 -5.25 21.96
CA ASP A 92 -4.25 -6.43 21.22
C ASP A 92 -3.30 -7.63 21.38
N ALA A 93 -2.00 -7.37 21.57
CA ALA A 93 -0.97 -8.36 21.86
C ALA A 93 -0.80 -8.69 23.36
N ASN A 94 -1.67 -8.16 24.24
CA ASN A 94 -1.67 -8.35 25.70
C ASN A 94 -0.45 -7.81 26.46
N PHE A 95 0.12 -6.67 26.04
CA PHE A 95 1.10 -5.92 26.84
C PHE A 95 0.89 -4.40 26.76
N ASP A 96 1.41 -3.64 27.74
CA ASP A 96 1.31 -2.18 27.74
C ASP A 96 2.52 -1.55 27.04
N LEU A 97 2.32 -0.48 26.28
CA LEU A 97 3.43 0.25 25.65
C LEU A 97 4.36 0.89 26.70
N ALA A 98 3.82 1.34 27.83
CA ALA A 98 4.59 1.96 28.91
C ALA A 98 5.64 1.01 29.52
N TRP A 99 5.46 -0.29 29.36
CA TRP A 99 6.40 -1.31 29.82
C TRP A 99 7.77 -1.21 29.13
N LEU A 100 7.85 -0.66 27.92
CA LEU A 100 9.14 -0.50 27.23
C LEU A 100 10.07 0.50 27.94
N THR A 101 9.50 1.49 28.62
CA THR A 101 10.25 2.52 29.37
C THR A 101 10.29 2.24 30.88
N ASP A 102 9.52 1.27 31.36
CA ASP A 102 9.51 0.88 32.77
C ASP A 102 10.80 0.17 33.18
N ALA A 103 11.33 0.55 34.34
CA ALA A 103 12.49 -0.07 34.96
C ALA A 103 12.16 -1.46 35.56
N SER A 104 10.88 -1.76 35.81
CA SER A 104 10.45 -3.06 36.37
C SER A 104 10.83 -4.26 35.48
N LEU A 105 10.81 -4.06 34.16
CA LEU A 105 11.24 -5.03 33.16
C LEU A 105 12.75 -5.19 33.03
N ALA A 106 13.56 -4.39 33.74
CA ALA A 106 15.02 -4.59 33.77
C ALA A 106 15.41 -5.94 34.40
N SER A 107 14.51 -6.55 35.19
CA SER A 107 14.69 -7.87 35.77
C SER A 107 14.66 -9.03 34.75
N ASP A 108 14.06 -8.81 33.57
CA ASP A 108 14.08 -9.76 32.45
C ASP A 108 14.48 -9.05 31.14
N PRO A 109 15.80 -8.91 30.89
CA PRO A 109 16.32 -8.27 29.68
C PRO A 109 15.93 -9.00 28.39
N THR A 110 15.66 -10.31 28.45
CA THR A 110 15.29 -11.11 27.28
C THR A 110 13.87 -10.77 26.86
N LEU A 111 12.93 -10.76 27.82
CA LEU A 111 11.56 -10.35 27.56
C LEU A 111 11.49 -8.90 27.07
N LYS A 112 12.23 -7.99 27.72
CA LYS A 112 12.28 -6.58 27.31
C LYS A 112 12.70 -6.43 25.84
N ARG A 113 13.80 -7.09 25.43
CA ARG A 113 14.27 -7.06 24.03
C ARG A 113 13.25 -7.64 23.05
N ALA A 114 12.54 -8.71 23.43
CA ALA A 114 11.52 -9.31 22.58
C ALA A 114 10.32 -8.37 22.37
N LEU A 115 9.89 -7.65 23.41
CA LEU A 115 8.84 -6.64 23.32
C LEU A 115 9.28 -5.44 22.48
N GLU A 116 10.49 -4.91 22.72
CA GLU A 116 11.07 -3.83 21.93
C GLU A 116 11.16 -4.19 20.45
N ALA A 117 11.66 -5.38 20.12
CA ALA A 117 11.75 -5.86 18.75
C ALA A 117 10.36 -5.98 18.09
N THR A 118 9.37 -6.49 18.83
CA THR A 118 8.00 -6.65 18.33
C THR A 118 7.35 -5.31 18.02
N VAL A 119 7.47 -4.33 18.93
CA VAL A 119 6.94 -2.98 18.72
C VAL A 119 7.66 -2.28 17.58
N LEU A 120 8.99 -2.41 17.49
CA LEU A 120 9.76 -1.82 16.40
C LEU A 120 9.35 -2.40 15.04
N LEU A 121 9.17 -3.72 14.93
CA LEU A 121 8.70 -4.36 13.71
C LEU A 121 7.32 -3.86 13.30
N TYR A 122 6.39 -3.68 14.25
CA TYR A 122 5.09 -3.09 13.98
C TYR A 122 5.22 -1.67 13.45
N CYS A 123 6.01 -0.82 14.12
CA CYS A 123 6.22 0.58 13.73
C CYS A 123 6.80 0.69 12.31
N LEU A 124 7.81 -0.13 11.98
CA LEU A 124 8.42 -0.15 10.66
C LEU A 124 7.46 -0.64 9.59
N SER A 125 6.69 -1.70 9.87
CA SER A 125 5.68 -2.21 8.95
C SER A 125 4.59 -1.16 8.67
N TYR A 126 4.15 -0.44 9.71
CA TYR A 126 3.19 0.65 9.58
C TYR A 126 3.77 1.79 8.73
N TRP A 127 5.00 2.21 9.03
CA TRP A 127 5.68 3.28 8.30
C TRP A 127 5.87 2.92 6.82
N GLN A 128 6.35 1.71 6.52
CA GLN A 128 6.47 1.23 5.14
C GLN A 128 5.13 1.21 4.41
N ALA A 129 4.06 0.81 5.08
CA ALA A 129 2.71 0.86 4.52
C ALA A 129 2.28 2.30 4.21
N ASP A 130 2.61 3.25 5.09
CA ASP A 130 2.36 4.68 4.89
C ASP A 130 3.16 5.22 3.68
N GLN A 131 4.45 4.90 3.56
CA GLN A 131 5.28 5.30 2.42
C GLN A 131 4.78 4.71 1.08
N THR A 132 4.16 3.53 1.13
CA THR A 132 3.63 2.85 -0.06
C THR A 132 2.18 3.24 -0.37
N GLN A 133 1.52 3.99 0.52
CA GLN A 133 0.09 4.27 0.46
C GLN A 133 -0.31 4.97 -0.84
N ASP A 134 0.50 5.91 -1.33
CA ASP A 134 0.22 6.65 -2.56
C ASP A 134 0.43 5.79 -3.81
N HIS A 135 1.41 4.88 -3.80
CA HIS A 135 1.58 3.88 -4.86
C HIS A 135 0.36 2.95 -4.94
N ILE A 136 -0.14 2.51 -3.77
CA ILE A 136 -1.35 1.67 -3.68
C ILE A 136 -2.57 2.41 -4.24
N LYS A 137 -2.75 3.70 -3.88
CA LYS A 137 -3.85 4.52 -4.41
C LYS A 137 -3.74 4.68 -5.92
N ALA A 138 -2.55 5.02 -6.42
CA ALA A 138 -2.28 5.17 -7.85
C ALA A 138 -2.59 3.86 -8.59
N LEU A 139 -2.09 2.73 -8.11
CA LEU A 139 -2.39 1.41 -8.68
C LEU A 139 -3.89 1.14 -8.70
N GLY A 140 -4.60 1.51 -7.63
CA GLY A 140 -6.05 1.36 -7.57
C GLY A 140 -6.81 2.19 -8.60
N VAL A 141 -6.35 3.42 -8.87
CA VAL A 141 -6.91 4.26 -9.93
C VAL A 141 -6.59 3.67 -11.30
N PHE A 142 -5.36 3.21 -11.52
CA PHE A 142 -4.95 2.58 -12.76
C PHE A 142 -5.76 1.32 -13.07
N GLN A 143 -5.99 0.45 -12.07
CA GLN A 143 -6.83 -0.75 -12.23
C GLN A 143 -8.24 -0.39 -12.66
N LYS A 144 -8.86 0.59 -11.99
CA LYS A 144 -10.20 1.08 -12.32
C LYS A 144 -10.28 1.72 -13.71
N TRP A 145 -9.23 2.40 -14.15
CA TRP A 145 -9.10 2.90 -15.51
C TRP A 145 -9.00 1.75 -16.51
N ARG A 146 -8.15 0.75 -16.23
CA ARG A 146 -7.90 -0.40 -17.11
C ARG A 146 -9.16 -1.25 -17.36
N GLU A 147 -10.08 -1.30 -16.40
CA GLU A 147 -11.38 -1.96 -16.56
C GLU A 147 -12.31 -1.23 -17.56
N ALA A 148 -12.17 0.09 -17.72
CA ALA A 148 -13.03 0.89 -18.58
C ALA A 148 -12.29 2.12 -19.18
N PRO A 149 -11.23 1.90 -19.98
CA PRO A 149 -10.28 2.96 -20.35
C PRO A 149 -10.87 3.99 -21.34
N MET A 150 -11.90 3.60 -22.08
CA MET A 150 -12.65 4.47 -23.01
C MET A 150 -13.82 5.20 -22.34
N SER A 151 -14.05 5.00 -21.05
CA SER A 151 -15.15 5.67 -20.33
C SER A 151 -14.88 7.17 -20.19
N GLY A 152 -15.92 7.99 -20.40
CA GLY A 152 -15.86 9.43 -20.16
C GLY A 152 -15.43 9.79 -18.72
N LYS A 153 -15.65 8.89 -17.75
CA LYS A 153 -15.21 9.07 -16.35
C LYS A 153 -13.70 9.28 -16.21
N TYR A 154 -12.90 8.66 -17.08
CA TYR A 154 -11.45 8.73 -17.00
C TYR A 154 -10.83 9.51 -18.18
N GLN A 155 -11.63 10.31 -18.89
CA GLN A 155 -11.15 11.08 -20.03
C GLN A 155 -10.11 12.12 -19.59
N ASP A 156 -10.40 12.90 -18.55
CA ASP A 156 -9.46 13.91 -18.01
C ASP A 156 -8.15 13.26 -17.56
N LEU A 157 -8.24 12.14 -16.82
CA LEU A 157 -7.08 11.37 -16.38
C LEU A 157 -6.22 10.90 -17.57
N THR A 158 -6.86 10.34 -18.60
CA THR A 158 -6.17 9.84 -19.79
C THR A 158 -5.49 10.98 -20.56
N GLN A 159 -6.15 12.13 -20.68
CA GLN A 159 -5.64 13.31 -21.35
C GLN A 159 -4.47 13.97 -20.61
N LYS A 160 -4.41 13.89 -19.28
CA LYS A 160 -3.28 14.38 -18.49
C LYS A 160 -2.13 13.38 -18.45
N MET A 161 -2.43 12.09 -18.33
CA MET A 161 -1.43 11.03 -18.19
C MET A 161 -0.66 10.79 -19.48
N PHE A 162 -1.32 10.76 -20.64
CA PHE A 162 -0.66 10.43 -21.91
C PHE A 162 0.47 11.40 -22.29
N PRO A 163 0.28 12.74 -22.26
CA PRO A 163 1.36 13.68 -22.55
C PRO A 163 2.53 13.54 -21.57
N LYS A 164 2.26 13.27 -20.29
CA LYS A 164 3.33 13.06 -19.29
C LYS A 164 4.13 11.79 -19.55
N LEU A 165 3.48 10.72 -20.01
CA LEU A 165 4.17 9.50 -20.43
C LEU A 165 5.03 9.73 -21.68
N VAL A 166 4.57 10.58 -22.61
CA VAL A 166 5.36 11.01 -23.77
C VAL A 166 6.56 11.84 -23.36
N GLU A 167 6.36 12.85 -22.51
CA GLU A 167 7.42 13.72 -21.98
C GLU A 167 8.54 12.91 -21.31
N GLN A 168 8.18 11.83 -20.62
CA GLN A 168 9.14 10.92 -19.97
C GLN A 168 9.72 9.84 -20.90
N GLY A 169 9.34 9.83 -22.18
CA GLY A 169 9.81 8.84 -23.16
C GLY A 169 9.28 7.43 -22.94
N LEU A 170 8.28 7.24 -22.09
CA LEU A 170 7.63 5.95 -21.81
C LEU A 170 6.66 5.56 -22.93
N VAL A 171 6.18 6.53 -23.69
CA VAL A 171 5.31 6.36 -24.84
C VAL A 171 5.85 7.20 -26.00
N SER A 172 5.88 6.64 -27.21
CA SER A 172 6.19 7.42 -28.42
C SER A 172 4.92 8.05 -28.96
N GLU A 173 4.96 9.31 -29.40
CA GLU A 173 3.86 9.87 -30.20
C GLU A 173 3.88 9.29 -31.63
N PRO A 174 2.72 8.97 -32.24
CA PRO A 174 2.69 8.68 -33.66
C PRO A 174 3.03 9.96 -34.42
N ILE A 175 4.05 9.87 -35.28
CA ILE A 175 4.55 10.95 -36.13
C ILE A 175 3.43 11.61 -36.98
N SER A 176 2.31 10.91 -37.20
CA SER A 176 1.19 11.36 -38.04
C SER A 176 -0.17 11.49 -37.32
N ALA A 177 -0.19 11.45 -35.97
CA ALA A 177 -1.41 11.25 -35.20
C ALA A 177 -2.52 12.32 -35.34
N PRO A 178 -2.21 13.64 -35.41
CA PRO A 178 -3.26 14.65 -35.35
C PRO A 178 -4.06 14.81 -36.64
N LEU A 179 -3.50 14.39 -37.79
CA LEU A 179 -4.03 14.72 -39.13
C LEU A 179 -4.70 13.55 -39.85
N LEU A 180 -4.49 12.30 -39.40
CA LEU A 180 -4.97 11.10 -40.12
C LEU A 180 -5.92 10.20 -39.31
N PHE A 181 -6.04 10.38 -37.99
CA PHE A 181 -6.92 9.57 -37.16
C PHE A 181 -8.22 10.29 -36.81
N SER A 182 -9.32 9.53 -36.85
CA SER A 182 -10.55 9.90 -36.16
C SER A 182 -10.33 10.04 -34.64
N GLU A 183 -11.26 10.69 -33.94
CA GLU A 183 -11.17 10.82 -32.49
C GLU A 183 -11.18 9.45 -31.79
N GLU A 184 -11.95 8.49 -32.29
CA GLU A 184 -12.03 7.14 -31.74
C GLU A 184 -10.71 6.37 -31.90
N GLU A 185 -10.10 6.41 -33.08
CA GLU A 185 -8.80 5.79 -33.35
C GLU A 185 -7.69 6.40 -32.48
N ARG A 186 -7.71 7.72 -32.30
CA ARG A 186 -6.76 8.42 -31.42
C ARG A 186 -6.90 7.98 -29.98
N ARG A 187 -8.13 7.87 -29.47
CA ARG A 187 -8.38 7.41 -28.09
C ARG A 187 -7.97 5.95 -27.91
N SER A 188 -8.28 5.09 -28.87
CA SER A 188 -7.84 3.69 -28.88
C SER A 188 -6.32 3.56 -28.85
N TYR A 189 -5.62 4.35 -29.68
CA TYR A 189 -4.17 4.40 -29.69
C TYR A 189 -3.59 4.81 -28.32
N ILE A 190 -4.10 5.90 -27.74
CA ILE A 190 -3.65 6.40 -26.43
C ILE A 190 -3.79 5.32 -25.36
N VAL A 191 -4.94 4.64 -25.31
CA VAL A 191 -5.20 3.56 -24.35
C VAL A 191 -4.19 2.42 -24.53
N GLN A 192 -3.98 1.96 -25.76
CA GLN A 192 -3.03 0.87 -26.04
C GLN A 192 -1.60 1.27 -25.68
N ALA A 193 -1.22 2.52 -25.96
CA ALA A 193 0.11 3.02 -25.65
C ALA A 193 0.37 3.09 -24.14
N ILE A 194 -0.60 3.58 -23.36
CA ILE A 194 -0.54 3.58 -21.88
C ILE A 194 -0.46 2.14 -21.35
N GLN A 195 -1.28 1.23 -21.87
CA GLN A 195 -1.26 -0.19 -21.44
C GLN A 195 0.10 -0.83 -21.70
N LYS A 196 0.65 -0.61 -22.90
CA LYS A 196 1.98 -1.11 -23.26
C LYS A 196 3.09 -0.51 -22.40
N ALA A 197 3.02 0.78 -22.09
CA ALA A 197 3.97 1.41 -21.15
C ALA A 197 3.88 0.77 -19.76
N ALA A 198 2.68 0.47 -19.27
CA ALA A 198 2.49 -0.17 -17.98
C ALA A 198 2.97 -1.64 -17.94
N GLU A 199 2.93 -2.34 -19.08
CA GLU A 199 3.53 -3.69 -19.22
C GLU A 199 5.06 -3.65 -19.19
N GLN A 200 5.66 -2.55 -19.66
CA GLN A 200 7.11 -2.37 -19.71
C GLN A 200 7.68 -1.85 -18.38
N ASP A 201 7.05 -0.81 -17.82
CA ASP A 201 7.47 -0.18 -16.57
C ASP A 201 6.25 0.36 -15.81
N MET A 202 5.61 -0.53 -15.05
CA MET A 202 4.48 -0.16 -14.20
C MET A 202 4.87 0.91 -13.17
N ALA A 203 6.10 0.85 -12.62
CA ALA A 203 6.51 1.78 -11.58
C ALA A 203 6.54 3.21 -12.11
N ALA A 204 7.14 3.42 -13.28
CA ALA A 204 7.17 4.74 -13.92
C ALA A 204 5.77 5.26 -14.30
N VAL A 205 4.88 4.38 -14.78
CA VAL A 205 3.48 4.78 -15.05
C VAL A 205 2.76 5.22 -13.77
N LEU A 206 2.98 4.53 -12.65
CA LEU A 206 2.41 4.93 -11.37
C LEU A 206 2.97 6.26 -10.85
N GLU A 207 4.25 6.56 -11.10
CA GLU A 207 4.83 7.89 -10.80
C GLU A 207 4.12 8.99 -11.59
N VAL A 208 3.94 8.80 -12.89
CA VAL A 208 3.18 9.75 -13.73
C VAL A 208 1.77 9.90 -13.21
N LEU A 209 1.12 8.79 -12.86
CA LEU A 209 -0.25 8.79 -12.39
C LEU A 209 -0.40 9.56 -11.07
N LYS A 210 0.56 9.46 -10.15
CA LYS A 210 0.59 10.26 -8.91
C LYS A 210 0.71 11.76 -9.19
N ALA A 211 1.46 12.14 -10.23
CA ALA A 211 1.71 13.54 -10.57
C ALA A 211 0.52 14.24 -11.26
N VAL A 212 -0.44 13.48 -11.80
CA VAL A 212 -1.59 14.02 -12.55
C VAL A 212 -2.94 13.90 -11.83
N GLN A 213 -2.95 13.29 -10.65
CA GLN A 213 -4.11 13.22 -9.74
C GLN A 213 -4.22 14.48 -8.89
#